data_AF-A0A445MJR5-F1
#
_entry.id   AF-A0A445MJR5-F1
#
_cell.length_a   1.000
_cell.length_b   1.000
_cell.length_c   1.000
_cell.angle_alpha   90.00
_cell.angle_beta   90.00
_cell.angle_gamma   90.00
#
_symmetry.space_group_name_H-M   'P 1'
#
loop_
_entity.id
_entity.type
_entity.pdbx_description
1 polymer ?
#
loop_
_entity_poly.entity_id
_entity_poly.type
_entity_poly.pdbx_seq_one_letter_code
_entity_poly.pdbx_strand_id
1 'polypeptide(L)'
;MGRVIRAQRKGAGSVFRSHTHHRKGPARFRSLDFGERNGYLKGVVTEIIHDPGRGAPLARVTFRHPFRYQLQKELFIAAEGIYTGQFVYCGRKASLMVGNVLPLRSIPEGAVVCNVEHHVGDRGVLARASGDYAIVISHNPDNGTSRSTYFFLLLAILNRIAHYEPYVLVRSLIVTIKLPSGAKKIVPSNCRAMIGQVAGGGRTEKPLLKAGNAYHKFRVKRNCWPKVRGVAMNPVEHPHGGGNHQHIGHASTVRRDAPPGQKVGLIAARRTGRLRGQAAATAAKSEKTS
;
A
#
# COMPACT_ATOMS: atom_id res chain seq x y z
N MET A 1 3.15 -40.98 3.67
CA MET A 1 2.46 -39.80 3.08
C MET A 1 2.30 -38.72 4.14
N GLY A 2 2.55 -37.45 3.82
CA GLY A 2 2.41 -36.32 4.76
C GLY A 2 1.03 -35.65 4.71
N ARG A 3 0.69 -34.81 5.71
CA ARG A 3 -0.51 -33.95 5.68
C ARG A 3 -0.20 -32.58 5.07
N VAL A 4 -1.25 -31.92 4.58
CA VAL A 4 -1.18 -30.55 4.04
C VAL A 4 -0.94 -29.55 5.17
N ILE A 5 0.14 -28.78 5.07
CA ILE A 5 0.55 -27.86 6.14
C ILE A 5 -0.38 -26.64 6.22
N ARG A 6 -0.46 -26.01 7.40
CA ARG A 6 -1.26 -24.78 7.62
C ARG A 6 -0.95 -23.67 6.62
N ALA A 7 0.29 -23.55 6.16
CA ALA A 7 0.68 -22.52 5.19
C ALA A 7 -0.04 -22.70 3.84
N GLN A 8 -0.14 -23.95 3.35
CA GLN A 8 -0.85 -24.30 2.12
C GLN A 8 -2.37 -24.10 2.27
N ARG A 9 -2.94 -24.56 3.39
CA ARG A 9 -4.39 -24.47 3.66
C ARG A 9 -4.95 -23.04 3.63
N LYS A 10 -4.11 -22.03 3.89
CA LYS A 10 -4.51 -20.61 3.84
C LYS A 10 -4.92 -20.14 2.44
N GLY A 11 -4.45 -20.79 1.37
CA GLY A 11 -4.78 -20.43 -0.01
C GLY A 11 -6.12 -20.98 -0.50
N ALA A 12 -6.63 -22.05 0.12
CA ALA A 12 -7.83 -22.76 -0.34
C ALA A 12 -9.14 -21.98 -0.14
N GLY A 13 -9.12 -20.86 0.61
CA GLY A 13 -10.31 -20.06 0.83
C GLY A 13 -11.40 -20.77 1.64
N SER A 14 -11.03 -21.50 2.70
CA SER A 14 -11.98 -22.07 3.66
C SER A 14 -12.00 -21.24 4.96
N VAL A 15 -11.65 -21.84 6.11
CA VAL A 15 -11.62 -21.21 7.44
C VAL A 15 -10.70 -19.96 7.51
N PHE A 16 -9.79 -19.82 6.54
CA PHE A 16 -8.83 -18.70 6.47
C PHE A 16 -9.33 -17.48 5.67
N ARG A 17 -10.59 -17.47 5.20
CA ARG A 17 -11.21 -16.29 4.59
C ARG A 17 -11.26 -15.11 5.58
N SER A 18 -11.27 -13.90 5.04
CA SER A 18 -11.44 -12.69 5.85
C SER A 18 -12.88 -12.60 6.38
N HIS A 19 -13.05 -12.23 7.64
CA HIS A 19 -14.35 -11.84 8.19
C HIS A 19 -14.73 -10.46 7.63
N THR A 20 -15.70 -10.43 6.72
CA THR A 20 -16.12 -9.22 5.99
C THR A 20 -17.46 -8.65 6.45
N HIS A 21 -18.24 -9.39 7.25
CA HIS A 21 -19.62 -9.03 7.62
C HIS A 21 -19.77 -7.59 8.18
N HIS A 22 -18.88 -7.16 9.07
CA HIS A 22 -18.94 -5.82 9.68
C HIS A 22 -18.12 -4.76 8.96
N ARG A 23 -17.51 -5.07 7.81
CA ARG A 23 -16.71 -4.11 7.04
C ARG A 23 -17.63 -3.05 6.44
N LYS A 24 -17.25 -1.78 6.57
CA LYS A 24 -18.04 -0.64 6.06
C LYS A 24 -17.94 -0.49 4.54
N GLY A 25 -16.85 -0.96 3.95
CA GLY A 25 -16.65 -0.97 2.50
C GLY A 25 -15.20 -0.77 2.10
N PRO A 26 -14.92 -0.77 0.78
CA PRO A 26 -13.59 -0.48 0.27
C PRO A 26 -13.30 1.02 0.43
N ALA A 27 -12.26 1.35 1.19
CA ALA A 27 -11.74 2.70 1.20
C ALA A 27 -10.99 2.96 -0.11
N ARG A 28 -11.36 3.99 -0.86
CA ARG A 28 -10.79 4.31 -2.18
C ARG A 28 -11.12 5.75 -2.54
N PHE A 29 -10.30 6.37 -3.39
CA PHE A 29 -10.69 7.63 -4.03
C PHE A 29 -11.94 7.45 -4.86
N ARG A 30 -12.57 8.53 -5.32
CA ARG A 30 -13.64 8.42 -6.30
C ARG A 30 -13.12 7.93 -7.66
N SER A 31 -14.03 7.58 -8.55
CA SER A 31 -13.72 7.37 -9.97
C SER A 31 -13.10 8.64 -10.58
N LEU A 32 -11.99 8.49 -11.31
CA LEU A 32 -11.34 9.62 -11.96
C LEU A 32 -12.20 10.14 -13.12
N ASP A 33 -12.87 11.26 -12.92
CA ASP A 33 -13.78 11.89 -13.87
C ASP A 33 -13.16 13.14 -14.54
N PHE A 34 -13.91 13.75 -15.46
CA PHE A 34 -13.48 14.97 -16.16
C PHE A 34 -13.23 16.14 -15.20
N GLY A 35 -14.08 16.29 -14.18
CA GLY A 35 -13.97 17.39 -13.22
C GLY A 35 -12.69 17.29 -12.37
N GLU A 36 -12.26 16.09 -12.00
CA GLU A 36 -11.02 15.87 -11.24
C GLU A 36 -9.76 16.02 -12.11
N ARG A 37 -9.83 15.64 -13.39
CA ARG A 37 -8.71 15.79 -14.35
C ARG A 37 -8.40 17.25 -14.68
N ASN A 38 -9.44 18.07 -14.89
CA ASN A 38 -9.30 19.44 -15.41
C ASN A 38 -9.56 20.53 -14.36
N GLY A 39 -10.34 20.23 -13.33
CA GLY A 39 -10.74 21.18 -12.29
C GLY A 39 -10.55 20.61 -10.89
N TYR A 40 -11.55 20.81 -10.05
CA TYR A 40 -11.66 20.21 -8.72
C TYR A 40 -13.13 19.90 -8.43
N LEU A 41 -13.39 18.86 -7.63
CA LEU A 41 -14.69 18.62 -7.03
C LEU A 41 -14.59 18.82 -5.53
N LYS A 42 -15.58 19.53 -5.00
CA LYS A 42 -15.77 19.75 -3.56
C LYS A 42 -16.65 18.64 -2.99
N GLY A 43 -16.21 18.03 -1.90
CA GLY A 43 -17.03 17.15 -1.06
C GLY A 43 -16.98 17.58 0.38
N VAL A 44 -17.94 17.08 1.16
CA VAL A 44 -18.01 17.32 2.61
C VAL A 44 -17.77 16.02 3.35
N VAL A 45 -16.91 16.05 4.37
CA VAL A 45 -16.72 14.93 5.28
C VAL A 45 -17.94 14.86 6.18
N THR A 46 -18.79 13.86 5.96
CA THR A 46 -20.03 13.70 6.75
C THR A 46 -19.78 13.06 8.11
N GLU A 47 -18.90 12.07 8.16
CA GLU A 47 -18.56 11.33 9.38
C GLU A 47 -17.17 10.72 9.26
N ILE A 48 -16.51 10.54 10.40
CA ILE A 48 -15.28 9.76 10.53
C ILE A 48 -15.63 8.49 11.30
N ILE A 49 -15.46 7.33 10.67
CA ILE A 49 -15.94 6.04 11.17
C ILE A 49 -14.81 5.04 11.36
N HIS A 50 -14.99 4.14 12.32
CA HIS A 50 -14.15 2.97 12.46
C HIS A 50 -14.63 1.83 11.53
N ASP A 51 -13.74 1.32 10.67
CA ASP A 51 -13.96 0.08 9.93
C ASP A 51 -13.33 -1.10 10.68
N PRO A 52 -14.13 -2.07 11.17
CA PRO A 52 -13.62 -3.22 11.91
C PRO A 52 -12.50 -3.92 11.16
N GLY A 53 -11.34 -4.06 11.81
CA GLY A 53 -10.16 -4.69 11.22
C GLY A 53 -9.29 -3.79 10.35
N ARG A 54 -9.54 -2.48 10.33
CA ARG A 54 -8.54 -1.43 10.03
C ARG A 54 -8.00 -0.81 11.32
N GLY A 55 -6.78 -0.31 11.26
CA GLY A 55 -6.25 0.60 12.29
C GLY A 55 -6.62 2.05 11.99
N ALA A 56 -6.54 2.43 10.70
CA ALA A 56 -6.87 3.77 10.23
C ALA A 56 -8.39 3.98 10.20
N PRO A 57 -8.88 5.14 10.66
CA PRO A 57 -10.27 5.52 10.49
C PRO A 57 -10.59 5.83 9.02
N LEU A 58 -11.86 5.73 8.67
CA LEU A 58 -12.37 6.09 7.34
C LEU A 58 -13.14 7.40 7.42
N ALA A 59 -13.03 8.23 6.39
CA ALA A 59 -13.85 9.42 6.24
C ALA A 59 -14.94 9.14 5.19
N ARG A 60 -16.22 9.29 5.56
CA ARG A 60 -17.32 9.23 4.60
C ARG A 60 -17.48 10.61 3.97
N VAL A 61 -17.03 10.74 2.73
CA VAL A 61 -17.07 12.00 1.99
C VAL A 61 -18.25 11.97 1.02
N THR A 62 -19.10 12.98 1.10
CA THR A 62 -20.25 13.12 0.19
C THR A 62 -19.93 14.17 -0.87
N PHE A 63 -20.02 13.75 -2.13
CA PHE A 63 -19.87 14.58 -3.31
C PHE A 63 -21.21 14.75 -4.01
N ARG A 64 -21.36 15.84 -4.76
CA ARG A 64 -22.47 15.96 -5.74
C ARG A 64 -22.07 15.24 -7.02
N HIS A 65 -22.97 14.43 -7.57
CA HIS A 65 -22.71 13.76 -8.83
C HIS A 65 -22.67 14.80 -9.98
N PRO A 66 -21.70 14.73 -10.91
CA PRO A 66 -21.52 15.77 -11.92
C PRO A 66 -22.67 15.88 -12.93
N PHE A 67 -23.26 14.74 -13.31
CA PHE A 67 -24.28 14.69 -14.38
C PHE A 67 -25.72 14.43 -13.90
N ARG A 68 -25.92 14.13 -12.62
CA ARG A 68 -27.21 13.66 -12.09
C ARG A 68 -27.50 14.35 -10.77
N TYR A 69 -28.77 14.58 -10.47
CA TYR A 69 -29.20 15.09 -9.16
C TYR A 69 -29.15 13.98 -8.09
N GLN A 70 -27.94 13.55 -7.76
CA GLN A 70 -27.66 12.51 -6.78
C GLN A 70 -26.42 12.86 -5.96
N LEU A 71 -26.40 12.45 -4.70
CA LEU A 71 -25.22 12.51 -3.84
C LEU A 71 -24.42 11.21 -3.94
N GLN A 72 -23.13 11.32 -4.26
CA GLN A 72 -22.18 10.22 -4.30
C GLN A 72 -21.42 10.14 -2.98
N LYS A 73 -21.69 9.09 -2.19
CA LYS A 73 -21.00 8.82 -0.92
C LYS A 73 -19.82 7.91 -1.19
N GLU A 74 -18.62 8.37 -0.84
CA GLU A 74 -17.38 7.60 -0.98
C GLU A 74 -16.70 7.44 0.38
N LEU A 75 -16.02 6.31 0.57
CA LEU A 75 -15.25 6.02 1.77
C LEU A 75 -13.78 6.29 1.49
N PHE A 76 -13.23 7.35 2.07
CA PHE A 76 -11.82 7.68 1.98
C PHE A 76 -11.07 7.15 3.20
N ILE A 77 -9.76 6.97 3.06
CA ILE A 77 -8.89 6.89 4.23
C ILE A 77 -8.82 8.27 4.85
N ALA A 78 -8.96 8.38 6.16
CA ALA A 78 -8.82 9.66 6.83
C ALA A 78 -7.33 10.02 6.95
N ALA A 79 -6.97 11.21 6.45
CA ALA A 79 -5.72 11.85 6.82
C ALA A 79 -5.83 12.39 8.26
N GLU A 80 -4.70 12.47 8.95
CA GLU A 80 -4.62 13.08 10.27
C GLU A 80 -5.07 14.55 10.21
N GLY A 81 -5.83 14.99 11.21
CA GLY A 81 -6.40 16.34 11.24
C GLY A 81 -7.68 16.55 10.43
N ILE A 82 -8.17 15.53 9.68
CA ILE A 82 -9.51 15.63 9.07
C ILE A 82 -10.60 15.68 10.15
N TYR A 83 -11.59 16.54 9.98
CA TYR A 83 -12.75 16.68 10.87
C TYR A 83 -14.09 16.62 10.13
N THR A 84 -15.17 16.33 10.85
CA THR A 84 -16.53 16.29 10.29
C THR A 84 -17.02 17.68 9.92
N GLY A 85 -17.61 17.83 8.74
CA GLY A 85 -18.00 19.10 8.15
C GLY A 85 -16.91 19.75 7.29
N GLN A 86 -15.67 19.24 7.34
CA GLN A 86 -14.58 19.76 6.50
C GLN A 86 -14.88 19.56 5.01
N PHE A 87 -14.51 20.56 4.20
CA PHE A 87 -14.50 20.43 2.75
C PHE A 87 -13.22 19.79 2.25
N VAL A 88 -13.37 18.72 1.46
CA VAL A 88 -12.29 18.04 0.77
C VAL A 88 -12.38 18.36 -0.71
N TYR A 89 -11.30 18.89 -1.26
CA TYR A 89 -11.16 19.20 -2.67
C TYR A 89 -10.34 18.12 -3.36
N CYS A 90 -10.86 17.58 -4.45
CA CYS A 90 -10.17 16.56 -5.23
C CYS A 90 -10.06 17.00 -6.69
N GLY A 91 -8.85 17.11 -7.20
CA GLY A 91 -8.57 17.39 -8.61
C GLY A 91 -7.28 18.17 -8.86
N ARG A 92 -6.99 18.42 -10.13
CA ARG A 92 -5.79 19.15 -10.58
C ARG A 92 -5.67 20.55 -9.99
N LYS A 93 -6.80 21.27 -9.87
CA LYS A 93 -6.85 22.66 -9.39
C LYS A 93 -7.21 22.76 -7.90
N ALA A 94 -7.20 21.65 -7.16
CA ALA A 94 -7.43 21.68 -5.71
C ALA A 94 -6.26 22.37 -5.00
N SER A 95 -6.52 22.97 -3.83
CA SER A 95 -5.48 23.58 -3.01
C SER A 95 -4.66 22.53 -2.25
N LEU A 96 -3.41 22.86 -1.92
CA LEU A 96 -2.51 22.01 -1.13
C LEU A 96 -2.83 22.10 0.38
N MET A 97 -3.97 21.52 0.77
CA MET A 97 -4.38 21.41 2.18
C MET A 97 -4.53 19.94 2.58
N VAL A 98 -4.36 19.66 3.87
CA VAL A 98 -4.49 18.29 4.42
C VAL A 98 -5.87 17.71 4.13
N GLY A 99 -5.89 16.47 3.63
CA GLY A 99 -7.10 15.76 3.22
C GLY A 99 -7.53 16.01 1.76
N ASN A 100 -7.00 17.04 1.10
CA ASN A 100 -7.25 17.23 -0.33
C ASN A 100 -6.54 16.17 -1.16
N VAL A 101 -7.09 15.88 -2.34
CA VAL A 101 -6.56 14.89 -3.28
C VAL A 101 -6.11 15.59 -4.56
N LEU A 102 -4.82 15.48 -4.87
CA LEU A 102 -4.20 16.13 -6.03
C LEU A 102 -3.43 15.10 -6.86
N PRO A 103 -3.23 15.34 -8.17
CA PRO A 103 -2.23 14.61 -8.92
C PRO A 103 -0.83 14.92 -8.39
N LEU A 104 0.05 13.91 -8.33
CA LEU A 104 1.41 14.04 -7.81
C LEU A 104 2.20 15.18 -8.47
N ARG A 105 1.98 15.47 -9.75
CA ARG A 105 2.63 16.59 -10.46
C ARG A 105 2.42 17.97 -9.82
N SER A 106 1.33 18.14 -9.08
CA SER A 106 0.92 19.42 -8.50
C SER A 106 1.33 19.54 -7.03
N ILE A 107 1.93 18.49 -6.48
CA ILE A 107 2.35 18.42 -5.09
C ILE A 107 3.85 18.72 -5.05
N PRO A 108 4.32 19.62 -4.17
CA PRO A 108 5.74 19.96 -4.11
C PRO A 108 6.59 18.81 -3.55
N GLU A 109 7.88 18.84 -3.90
CA GLU A 109 8.87 17.92 -3.33
C GLU A 109 8.96 18.11 -1.81
N GLY A 110 9.24 17.02 -1.10
CA GLY A 110 9.24 16.98 0.37
C GLY A 110 7.84 16.86 0.99
N ALA A 111 6.76 17.02 0.22
CA ALA A 111 5.41 16.91 0.76
C ALA A 111 5.10 15.49 1.25
N VAL A 112 4.36 15.43 2.36
CA VAL A 112 3.84 14.21 2.96
C VAL A 112 2.48 13.89 2.34
N VAL A 113 2.35 12.68 1.81
CA VAL A 113 1.14 12.21 1.13
C VAL A 113 0.75 10.81 1.57
N CYS A 114 -0.53 10.48 1.47
CA CYS A 114 -1.07 9.16 1.75
C CYS A 114 -2.04 8.68 0.66
N ASN A 115 -2.37 7.39 0.72
CA ASN A 115 -3.27 6.72 -0.23
C ASN A 115 -2.89 6.94 -1.70
N VAL A 116 -1.60 6.91 -2.03
CA VAL A 116 -1.07 7.21 -3.37
C VAL A 116 -1.48 6.13 -4.38
N GLU A 117 -1.86 6.53 -5.58
CA GLU A 117 -2.10 5.62 -6.70
C GLU A 117 -0.78 5.04 -7.24
N HIS A 118 -0.76 3.76 -7.61
CA HIS A 118 0.36 3.15 -8.33
C HIS A 118 0.22 3.36 -9.84
N HIS A 119 -1.01 3.22 -10.33
CA HIS A 119 -1.41 3.55 -11.69
C HIS A 119 -2.55 4.56 -11.65
N VAL A 120 -2.57 5.46 -12.63
CA VAL A 120 -3.58 6.52 -12.70
C VAL A 120 -4.98 5.91 -12.69
N GLY A 121 -5.78 6.28 -11.69
CA GLY A 121 -7.17 5.82 -11.57
C GLY A 121 -7.36 4.48 -10.84
N ASP A 122 -6.32 3.88 -10.25
CA ASP A 122 -6.45 2.69 -9.39
C ASP A 122 -7.14 2.96 -8.02
N ARG A 123 -7.49 4.23 -7.78
CA ARG A 123 -8.25 4.74 -6.62
C ARG A 123 -7.52 4.57 -5.27
N GLY A 124 -6.19 4.47 -5.28
CA GLY A 124 -5.31 4.57 -4.12
C GLY A 124 -4.91 3.21 -3.56
N VAL A 125 -3.59 2.93 -3.59
CA VAL A 125 -3.02 1.61 -3.30
C VAL A 125 -1.90 1.67 -2.27
N LEU A 126 -1.10 2.73 -2.26
CA LEU A 126 0.13 2.86 -1.49
C LEU A 126 -0.06 3.77 -0.25
N ALA A 127 0.72 3.54 0.81
CA ALA A 127 0.68 4.30 2.08
C ALA A 127 -0.74 4.43 2.67
N ARG A 128 -1.28 3.29 3.16
CA ARG A 128 -2.69 3.14 3.56
C ARG A 128 -2.88 2.64 4.99
N ALA A 129 -1.85 2.13 5.64
CA ALA A 129 -1.98 1.70 7.03
C ALA A 129 -2.01 2.91 7.96
N SER A 130 -2.50 2.72 9.18
CA SER A 130 -2.56 3.78 10.19
C SER A 130 -1.17 4.30 10.53
N GLY A 131 -0.96 5.61 10.39
CA GLY A 131 0.34 6.25 10.58
C GLY A 131 1.24 6.22 9.36
N ASP A 132 0.92 5.47 8.30
CA ASP A 132 1.76 5.42 7.11
C ASP A 132 1.74 6.77 6.38
N TYR A 133 2.87 7.11 5.77
CA TYR A 133 2.95 8.15 4.77
C TYR A 133 3.98 7.84 3.68
N ALA A 134 3.84 8.53 2.55
CA ALA A 134 4.83 8.59 1.51
C ALA A 134 5.35 10.02 1.37
N ILE A 135 6.60 10.17 0.94
CA ILE A 135 7.22 11.48 0.69
C ILE A 135 7.42 11.63 -0.81
N VAL A 136 7.00 12.76 -1.37
CA VAL A 136 7.36 13.14 -2.75
C VAL A 136 8.83 13.53 -2.78
N ILE A 137 9.67 12.78 -3.51
CA ILE A 137 11.11 13.04 -3.55
C ILE A 137 11.45 14.00 -4.68
N SER A 138 11.05 13.66 -5.91
CA SER A 138 11.40 14.48 -7.08
C SER A 138 10.39 14.38 -8.21
N HIS A 139 10.25 15.45 -8.98
CA HIS A 139 9.52 15.47 -10.25
C HIS A 139 10.52 15.49 -11.40
N ASN A 140 10.64 14.37 -12.11
CA ASN A 140 11.53 14.29 -13.26
C ASN A 140 10.70 14.30 -14.55
N PRO A 141 11.04 15.13 -15.55
CA PRO A 141 10.59 14.87 -16.91
C PRO A 141 11.12 13.51 -17.33
N ASP A 142 10.32 12.71 -18.06
CA ASP A 142 10.74 11.38 -18.51
C ASP A 142 12.04 11.51 -19.32
N ASN A 143 13.14 10.93 -18.81
CA ASN A 143 14.43 10.88 -19.51
C ASN A 143 14.45 9.84 -20.64
N GLY A 144 13.28 9.40 -21.13
CA GLY A 144 13.16 8.46 -22.25
C GLY A 144 13.90 7.13 -22.08
N THR A 145 14.41 6.81 -20.89
CA THR A 145 15.25 5.63 -20.64
C THR A 145 14.40 4.40 -20.36
N SER A 146 13.36 4.20 -21.14
CA SER A 146 12.83 2.86 -21.37
C SER A 146 13.95 2.05 -22.05
N ARG A 147 14.45 1.02 -21.36
CA ARG A 147 15.45 0.06 -21.86
C ARG A 147 14.91 -0.79 -23.01
N SER A 148 14.51 -0.16 -24.12
CA SER A 148 14.14 -0.83 -25.36
C SER A 148 14.89 -0.15 -26.49
N THR A 149 16.06 -0.68 -26.81
CA THR A 149 16.98 -0.20 -27.86
C THR A 149 16.37 -0.21 -29.26
N TYR A 150 15.23 -0.88 -29.45
CA TYR A 150 14.60 -1.06 -30.77
C TYR A 150 13.74 0.12 -31.22
N PHE A 151 13.20 0.94 -30.31
CA PHE A 151 12.30 2.04 -30.70
C PHE A 151 13.08 3.27 -31.21
N PHE A 152 14.30 3.49 -30.71
CA PHE A 152 15.12 4.64 -31.08
C PHE A 152 15.69 4.56 -32.51
N LEU A 153 16.00 3.36 -33.01
CA LEU A 153 16.55 3.19 -34.35
C LEU A 153 15.51 3.49 -35.44
N LEU A 154 14.25 3.08 -35.22
CA LEU A 154 13.16 3.31 -36.18
C LEU A 154 12.77 4.80 -36.23
N LEU A 155 12.74 5.48 -35.09
CA LEU A 155 12.45 6.91 -35.04
C LEU A 155 13.57 7.75 -35.67
N ALA A 156 14.84 7.33 -35.55
CA ALA A 156 15.97 8.01 -36.17
C ALA A 156 15.98 7.89 -37.70
N ILE A 157 15.52 6.76 -38.24
CA ILE A 157 15.40 6.55 -39.70
C ILE A 157 14.24 7.39 -40.27
N LEU A 158 13.11 7.45 -39.58
CA LEU A 158 11.95 8.24 -40.04
C LEU A 158 12.17 9.76 -39.98
N ASN A 159 12.90 10.26 -38.97
CA ASN A 159 13.25 11.69 -38.85
C ASN A 159 14.21 12.20 -39.95
N ARG A 160 14.79 11.31 -40.77
CA ARG A 160 15.70 11.68 -41.86
C ARG A 160 15.01 11.85 -43.21
N ILE A 161 13.75 11.42 -43.34
CA ILE A 161 13.04 11.36 -44.63
C ILE A 161 11.94 12.42 -44.73
N ALA A 162 11.42 12.92 -43.61
CA ALA A 162 10.44 13.98 -43.62
C ALA A 162 10.88 15.09 -42.65
N HIS A 163 11.06 16.31 -43.15
CA HIS A 163 11.14 17.53 -42.34
C HIS A 163 9.79 17.77 -41.62
N TYR A 164 9.44 16.88 -40.70
CA TYR A 164 8.36 17.08 -39.76
C TYR A 164 8.98 17.66 -38.50
N GLU A 165 8.63 18.91 -38.19
CA GLU A 165 8.72 19.49 -36.85
C GLU A 165 8.44 18.39 -35.81
N PRO A 166 9.34 18.13 -34.85
CA PRO A 166 9.16 17.04 -33.92
C PRO A 166 7.92 17.33 -33.10
N TYR A 167 6.81 16.66 -33.44
CA TYR A 167 5.60 16.62 -32.63
C TYR A 167 6.03 16.43 -31.18
N VAL A 168 5.71 17.44 -30.38
CA VAL A 168 5.93 17.53 -28.94
C VAL A 168 5.47 16.21 -28.31
N LEU A 169 6.40 15.26 -28.20
CA LEU A 169 6.20 14.01 -27.50
C LEU A 169 5.96 14.45 -26.07
N VAL A 170 4.69 14.44 -25.64
CA VAL A 170 4.27 14.82 -24.30
C VAL A 170 5.04 13.92 -23.33
N ARG A 171 6.21 14.40 -22.89
CA ARG A 171 7.10 13.69 -21.98
C ARG A 171 6.29 13.41 -20.74
N SER A 172 5.96 12.15 -20.51
CA SER A 172 5.16 11.77 -19.36
C SER A 172 5.99 12.05 -18.11
N LEU A 173 5.69 13.15 -17.42
CA LEU A 173 6.34 13.48 -16.15
C LEU A 173 6.20 12.27 -15.21
N ILE A 174 7.31 11.85 -14.60
CA ILE A 174 7.36 10.79 -13.59
C ILE A 174 7.72 11.40 -12.24
N VAL A 175 7.18 10.81 -11.18
CA VAL A 175 7.42 11.27 -9.81
C VAL A 175 8.03 10.13 -9.03
N THR A 176 9.14 10.42 -8.34
CA THR A 176 9.73 9.48 -7.40
C THR A 176 9.14 9.72 -6.03
N ILE A 177 8.54 8.70 -5.44
CA ILE A 177 8.02 8.73 -4.07
C ILE A 177 8.84 7.81 -3.16
N LYS A 178 9.01 8.18 -1.90
CA LYS A 178 9.49 7.31 -0.83
C LYS A 178 8.30 6.63 -0.18
N LEU A 179 8.26 5.31 -0.16
CA LEU A 179 7.23 4.52 0.53
C LEU A 179 7.51 4.42 2.03
N PRO A 180 6.52 4.05 2.87
CA PRO A 180 6.73 3.82 4.30
C PRO A 180 7.87 2.84 4.58
N SER A 181 8.03 1.81 3.73
CA SER A 181 9.13 0.84 3.84
C SER A 181 10.53 1.42 3.58
N GLY A 182 10.65 2.71 3.27
CA GLY A 182 11.87 3.40 2.85
C GLY A 182 12.26 3.19 1.39
N ALA A 183 11.56 2.31 0.66
CA ALA A 183 11.83 2.05 -0.75
C ALA A 183 11.42 3.25 -1.61
N LYS A 184 12.27 3.62 -2.56
CA LYS A 184 11.93 4.61 -3.59
C LYS A 184 11.16 3.92 -4.70
N LYS A 185 10.09 4.55 -5.17
CA LYS A 185 9.26 4.05 -6.26
C LYS A 185 8.94 5.15 -7.25
N ILE A 186 9.04 4.83 -8.53
CA ILE A 186 8.68 5.73 -9.62
C ILE A 186 7.21 5.48 -9.98
N VAL A 187 6.44 6.56 -10.08
CA VAL A 187 4.99 6.55 -10.33
C VAL A 187 4.67 7.63 -11.37
N PRO A 188 3.70 7.41 -12.28
CA PRO A 188 3.26 8.44 -13.22
C PRO A 188 2.79 9.71 -12.48
N SER A 189 3.17 10.89 -12.95
CA SER A 189 2.86 12.17 -12.28
C SER A 189 1.36 12.52 -12.20
N ASN A 190 0.54 11.91 -13.05
CA ASN A 190 -0.92 12.06 -13.03
C ASN A 190 -1.60 11.19 -11.96
N CYS A 191 -0.87 10.29 -11.29
CA CYS A 191 -1.40 9.50 -10.19
C CYS A 191 -1.84 10.42 -9.05
N ARG A 192 -2.96 10.08 -8.41
CA ARG A 192 -3.50 10.87 -7.31
C ARG A 192 -2.87 10.49 -5.98
N ALA A 193 -2.80 11.47 -5.10
CA ALA A 193 -2.39 11.30 -3.71
C ALA A 193 -3.20 12.24 -2.82
N MET A 194 -3.45 11.82 -1.58
CA MET A 194 -4.05 12.67 -0.56
C MET A 194 -2.95 13.36 0.24
N ILE A 195 -3.08 14.66 0.49
CA ILE A 195 -2.11 15.39 1.31
C ILE A 195 -2.25 15.00 2.79
N GLY A 196 -1.13 14.69 3.43
CA GLY A 196 -1.04 14.34 4.85
C GLY A 196 -0.71 12.88 5.11
N GLN A 197 -0.51 12.56 6.40
CA GLN A 197 -0.30 11.21 6.92
C GLN A 197 -1.63 10.51 7.19
N VAL A 198 -1.66 9.18 7.13
CA VAL A 198 -2.87 8.42 7.50
C VAL A 198 -3.14 8.51 9.01
N ALA A 199 -4.36 8.85 9.39
CA ALA A 199 -4.77 8.96 10.78
C ALA A 199 -4.65 7.64 11.58
N GLY A 200 -4.56 7.77 12.91
CA GLY A 200 -4.48 6.64 13.84
C GLY A 200 -3.09 6.05 14.02
N GLY A 201 -2.04 6.84 13.76
CA GLY A 201 -0.64 6.49 14.04
C GLY A 201 -0.37 6.16 15.52
N GLY A 202 0.80 5.61 15.82
CA GLY A 202 1.22 5.29 17.19
C GLY A 202 0.52 4.09 17.85
N ARG A 203 -0.48 3.49 17.20
CA ARG A 203 -1.19 2.30 17.72
C ARG A 203 -0.26 1.11 17.99
N THR A 204 0.83 0.99 17.25
CA THR A 204 1.81 -0.11 17.36
C THR A 204 2.72 0.03 18.57
N GLU A 205 2.92 1.24 19.08
CA GLU A 205 3.83 1.51 20.20
C GLU A 205 3.32 0.91 21.51
N LYS A 206 1.99 0.84 21.68
CA LYS A 206 1.39 0.24 22.86
C LYS A 206 1.47 -1.30 22.81
N PRO A 207 2.13 -1.95 23.79
CA PRO A 207 2.16 -3.41 23.87
C PRO A 207 0.76 -3.98 24.14
N LEU A 208 0.46 -5.16 23.59
CA LEU A 208 -0.87 -5.79 23.74
C LEU A 208 -1.14 -6.36 25.13
N LEU A 209 -0.07 -6.77 25.84
CA LEU A 209 -0.06 -7.40 27.18
C LEU A 209 -0.84 -8.71 27.28
N LYS A 210 -2.16 -8.70 27.06
CA LYS A 210 -3.07 -9.85 27.23
C LYS A 210 -3.30 -10.61 25.92
N ALA A 211 -3.38 -11.93 26.00
CA ALA A 211 -3.76 -12.80 24.87
C ALA A 211 -5.20 -12.51 24.38
N GLY A 212 -6.13 -12.19 25.28
CA GLY A 212 -7.51 -11.81 24.92
C GLY A 212 -7.57 -10.57 24.02
N ASN A 213 -6.68 -9.59 24.21
CA ASN A 213 -6.58 -8.43 23.33
C ASN A 213 -6.15 -8.84 21.90
N ALA A 214 -5.22 -9.79 21.79
CA ALA A 214 -4.81 -10.34 20.50
C ALA A 214 -5.94 -11.13 19.84
N TYR A 215 -6.68 -11.93 20.61
CA TYR A 215 -7.87 -12.66 20.15
C TYR A 215 -8.88 -11.71 19.49
N HIS A 216 -9.33 -10.66 20.19
CA HIS A 216 -10.29 -9.70 19.63
C HIS A 216 -9.72 -8.92 18.41
N LYS A 217 -8.41 -8.62 18.40
CA LYS A 217 -7.73 -7.99 17.26
C LYS A 217 -7.76 -8.85 15.99
N PHE A 218 -7.57 -10.17 16.12
CA PHE A 218 -7.57 -11.08 14.97
C PHE A 218 -8.96 -11.60 14.61
N ARG A 219 -9.91 -11.61 15.57
CA ARG A 219 -11.32 -11.97 15.35
C ARG A 219 -11.97 -11.14 14.24
N VAL A 220 -11.67 -9.85 14.15
CA VAL A 220 -12.20 -8.93 13.12
C VAL A 220 -11.41 -8.95 11.80
N LYS A 221 -10.40 -9.82 11.67
CA LYS A 221 -9.58 -9.96 10.45
C LYS A 221 -9.85 -11.31 9.80
N ARG A 222 -8.83 -12.14 9.57
CA ARG A 222 -9.00 -13.54 9.17
C ARG A 222 -8.55 -14.42 10.32
N ASN A 223 -8.97 -15.68 10.34
CA ASN A 223 -8.46 -16.64 11.32
C ASN A 223 -6.95 -16.87 11.13
N CYS A 224 -6.12 -16.23 11.95
CA CYS A 224 -4.66 -16.40 11.90
C CYS A 224 -3.99 -16.37 13.28
N TRP A 225 -4.79 -16.51 14.34
CA TRP A 225 -4.38 -16.55 15.73
C TRP A 225 -5.26 -17.58 16.47
N PRO A 226 -4.70 -18.42 17.36
CA PRO A 226 -3.30 -18.49 17.79
C PRO A 226 -2.36 -19.12 16.74
N LYS A 227 -1.05 -18.95 16.91
CA LYS A 227 -0.02 -19.51 16.02
C LYS A 227 0.78 -20.60 16.73
N VAL A 228 0.40 -21.86 16.53
CA VAL A 228 1.21 -23.02 16.94
C VAL A 228 2.55 -23.01 16.18
N ARG A 229 3.65 -23.25 16.90
CA ARG A 229 5.03 -23.37 16.38
C ARG A 229 5.16 -24.70 15.62
N GLY A 230 5.87 -24.70 14.49
CA GLY A 230 6.05 -25.91 13.68
C GLY A 230 6.75 -27.07 14.42
N VAL A 231 7.68 -26.75 15.32
CA VAL A 231 8.41 -27.72 16.15
C VAL A 231 7.55 -28.40 17.21
N ALA A 232 6.40 -27.82 17.55
CA ALA A 232 5.45 -28.40 18.49
C ALA A 232 4.45 -29.35 17.80
N MET A 233 4.57 -29.55 16.49
CA MET A 233 3.70 -30.40 15.69
C MET A 233 4.37 -31.75 15.41
N ASN A 234 3.58 -32.73 14.97
CA ASN A 234 4.10 -34.02 14.51
C ASN A 234 4.78 -33.89 13.13
N PRO A 235 5.71 -34.79 12.75
CA PRO A 235 6.38 -34.75 11.44
C PRO A 235 5.40 -34.74 10.26
N VAL A 236 4.25 -35.40 10.43
CA VAL A 236 3.20 -35.47 9.41
C VAL A 236 2.56 -34.10 9.12
N GLU A 237 2.58 -33.16 10.08
CA GLU A 237 1.86 -31.88 10.00
C GLU A 237 2.74 -30.70 9.60
N HIS A 238 4.06 -30.79 9.85
CA HIS A 238 5.00 -29.70 9.59
C HIS A 238 6.43 -30.23 9.39
N PRO A 239 7.22 -29.70 8.44
CA PRO A 239 8.59 -30.16 8.21
C PRO A 239 9.52 -30.06 9.43
N HIS A 240 9.30 -29.06 10.28
CA HIS A 240 10.06 -28.89 11.54
C HIS A 240 9.53 -29.74 12.71
N GLY A 241 8.48 -30.55 12.52
CA GLY A 241 7.80 -31.26 13.58
C GLY A 241 8.42 -32.63 13.89
N GLY A 242 8.22 -33.10 15.12
CA GLY A 242 8.64 -34.42 15.59
C GLY A 242 9.95 -34.49 16.34
N GLY A 243 10.49 -35.71 16.45
CA GLY A 243 11.64 -36.04 17.28
C GLY A 243 11.31 -36.14 18.78
N ASN A 244 12.26 -36.68 19.55
CA ASN A 244 12.15 -36.77 21.00
C ASN A 244 12.44 -35.44 21.71
N HIS A 245 13.20 -34.56 21.05
CA HIS A 245 13.51 -33.21 21.53
C HIS A 245 12.98 -32.17 20.55
N GLN A 246 12.47 -31.04 21.05
CA GLN A 246 11.97 -29.96 20.19
C GLN A 246 13.10 -29.19 19.52
N HIS A 247 13.45 -29.58 18.30
CA HIS A 247 14.42 -28.90 17.43
C HIS A 247 14.02 -29.05 15.96
N ILE A 248 14.60 -28.22 15.07
CA ILE A 248 14.24 -28.26 13.63
C ILE A 248 14.90 -29.45 12.91
N GLY A 249 16.07 -29.91 13.37
CA GLY A 249 16.81 -31.04 12.79
C GLY A 249 17.52 -30.73 11.46
N HIS A 250 17.15 -29.66 10.76
CA HIS A 250 17.77 -29.21 9.53
C HIS A 250 17.88 -27.67 9.45
N ALA A 251 18.57 -27.15 8.44
CA ALA A 251 18.66 -25.71 8.21
C ALA A 251 17.26 -25.10 8.00
N SER A 252 16.94 -24.02 8.72
CA SER A 252 15.65 -23.33 8.62
C SER A 252 15.58 -22.34 7.45
N THR A 253 16.67 -22.14 6.71
CA THR A 253 16.73 -21.34 5.49
C THR A 253 16.32 -22.18 4.29
N VAL A 254 15.29 -21.74 3.58
CA VAL A 254 14.71 -22.49 2.46
C VAL A 254 14.80 -21.70 1.16
N ARG A 255 15.09 -22.39 0.05
CA ARG A 255 15.21 -21.77 -1.27
C ARG A 255 13.88 -21.19 -1.76
N ARG A 256 13.95 -20.21 -2.67
CA ARG A 256 12.77 -19.52 -3.23
C ARG A 256 11.88 -20.43 -4.07
N ASP A 257 12.50 -21.39 -4.77
CA ASP A 257 11.92 -22.38 -5.67
C ASP A 257 11.37 -23.62 -4.94
N ALA A 258 11.53 -23.72 -3.62
CA ALA A 258 11.02 -24.85 -2.86
C ALA A 258 9.50 -25.08 -3.09
N PRO A 259 9.03 -26.35 -3.10
CA PRO A 259 7.61 -26.64 -3.27
C PRO A 259 6.79 -26.15 -2.07
N PRO A 260 5.47 -25.92 -2.22
CA PRO A 260 4.63 -25.30 -1.18
C PRO A 260 4.62 -26.00 0.18
N GLY A 261 4.86 -27.32 0.24
CA GLY A 261 4.95 -28.09 1.48
C GLY A 261 6.30 -27.98 2.19
N GLN A 262 7.38 -27.67 1.45
CA GLN A 262 8.74 -27.51 1.98
C GLN A 262 9.10 -26.05 2.28
N LYS A 263 8.35 -25.09 1.73
CA LYS A 263 8.58 -23.64 1.88
C LYS A 263 8.16 -23.10 3.26
N VAL A 264 8.85 -23.56 4.29
CA VAL A 264 8.67 -23.16 5.70
C VAL A 264 9.97 -22.60 6.29
N GLY A 265 9.91 -21.87 7.40
CA GLY A 265 11.09 -21.22 7.99
C GLY A 265 11.43 -19.87 7.36
N LEU A 266 12.72 -19.61 7.16
CA LEU A 266 13.26 -18.36 6.62
C LEU A 266 13.41 -18.49 5.09
N ILE A 267 12.36 -18.08 4.36
CA ILE A 267 12.26 -18.23 2.91
C ILE A 267 13.19 -17.24 2.20
N ALA A 268 14.12 -17.76 1.41
CA ALA A 268 15.09 -17.00 0.61
C ALA A 268 15.83 -15.91 1.42
N ALA A 269 16.11 -16.21 2.69
CA ALA A 269 16.80 -15.29 3.58
C ALA A 269 18.23 -15.05 3.09
N ARG A 270 18.55 -13.79 2.76
CA ARG A 270 19.91 -13.37 2.37
C ARG A 270 20.85 -13.26 3.57
N ARG A 271 20.29 -13.04 4.77
CA ARG A 271 20.98 -12.92 6.05
C ARG A 271 20.10 -13.47 7.15
N THR A 272 20.70 -14.08 8.15
CA THR A 272 20.06 -14.56 9.38
C THR A 272 20.67 -13.89 10.62
N GLY A 273 20.09 -14.15 11.79
CA GLY A 273 20.54 -13.56 13.05
C GLY A 273 20.00 -12.15 13.31
N ARG A 274 20.35 -11.61 14.48
CA ARG A 274 19.92 -10.26 14.90
C ARG A 274 20.69 -9.19 14.13
N LEU A 275 19.98 -8.24 13.52
CA LEU A 275 20.62 -7.06 12.92
C LEU A 275 21.34 -6.27 14.02
N ARG A 276 22.61 -5.95 13.79
CA ARG A 276 23.48 -5.17 14.68
C ARG A 276 24.24 -4.09 13.88
N GLY A 277 24.71 -3.06 14.57
CA GLY A 277 25.50 -1.97 13.98
C GLY A 277 24.72 -1.17 12.93
N GLN A 278 25.41 -0.77 11.86
CA GLN A 278 24.84 0.06 10.79
C GLN A 278 23.61 -0.58 10.12
N ALA A 279 23.56 -1.91 10.01
CA ALA A 279 22.40 -2.60 9.42
C ALA A 279 21.13 -2.45 10.27
N ALA A 280 21.26 -2.40 11.60
CA ALA A 280 20.14 -2.11 12.50
C ALA A 280 19.75 -0.62 12.42
N ALA A 281 20.73 0.28 12.32
CA ALA A 281 20.49 1.71 12.19
C ALA A 281 19.76 2.07 10.88
N THR A 282 20.11 1.44 9.76
CA THR A 282 19.43 1.64 8.47
C THR A 282 17.99 1.10 8.50
N ALA A 283 17.75 -0.06 9.13
CA ALA A 283 16.41 -0.61 9.32
C ALA A 283 15.55 0.28 10.25
N ALA A 284 16.11 0.75 11.36
CA ALA A 284 15.42 1.66 12.28
C ALA A 284 15.11 3.03 11.65
N LYS A 285 16.00 3.55 10.79
CA LYS A 285 15.72 4.77 10.00
C LYS A 285 14.58 4.56 9.01
N SER A 286 14.42 3.36 8.43
CA SER A 286 13.25 3.06 7.60
C SER A 286 11.96 3.01 8.40
N GLU A 287 11.96 2.50 9.64
CA GLU A 287 10.77 2.45 10.52
C GLU A 287 10.37 3.81 11.11
N LYS A 288 11.32 4.68 11.47
CA LYS A 288 11.01 6.04 11.97
C LYS A 288 10.57 7.02 10.88
N THR A 289 10.78 6.66 9.60
CA THR A 289 10.26 7.42 8.45
C THR A 289 9.04 6.75 7.79
N SER A 290 8.45 5.73 8.43
CA SER A 290 7.21 5.06 8.02
C SER A 290 5.98 5.70 8.61
#